data_AF-B9FKA3-F1
#
_entry.id   AF-B9FKA3-F1
#
_cell.length_a   1.000
_cell.length_b   1.000
_cell.length_c   1.000
_cell.angle_alpha   90.00
_cell.angle_beta   90.00
_cell.angle_gamma   90.00
#
_symmetry.space_group_name_H-M   'P 1'
#
loop_
_entity.id
_entity.type
_entity.pdbx_description
1 polymer ?
#
loop_
_entity_poly.entity_id
_entity_poly.type
_entity_poly.pdbx_seq_one_letter_code
_entity_poly.pdbx_strand_id
1 'polypeptide(L)' 'MGGGVRSAAAKRSWPEVVGMTMEEAKAAILKDKPDADIVVLPVGAPMTRDLRPNRVRIFGSATVAETPRVG' A
#
# COMPACT_ATOMS: atom_id res chain seq x y z
N MET A 1 24.04 -2.15 24.44
CA MET A 1 23.53 -1.09 23.54
C MET A 1 22.07 -1.39 23.27
N GLY A 2 21.16 -0.77 24.01
CA GLY A 2 19.72 -1.01 23.86
C GLY A 2 19.22 -0.32 22.61
N GLY A 3 19.02 -1.10 21.54
CA GLY A 3 18.38 -0.62 20.32
C GLY A 3 16.97 -0.17 20.66
N GLY A 4 16.74 1.14 20.58
CA GLY A 4 15.41 1.72 20.68
C GLY A 4 14.54 1.08 19.63
N VAL A 5 13.65 0.20 20.08
CA VAL A 5 12.54 -0.30 19.29
C VAL A 5 11.73 0.95 18.97
N ARG A 6 11.95 1.54 17.79
CA ARG A 6 11.03 2.53 17.26
C ARG A 6 9.72 1.78 17.23
N SER A 7 8.77 2.18 18.07
CA SER A 7 7.36 1.85 17.93
C SER A 7 6.91 2.40 16.59
N ALA A 8 7.30 1.72 15.50
CA ALA A 8 6.81 1.95 14.18
C ALA A 8 5.40 1.36 14.21
N ALA A 9 4.41 2.22 14.49
CA ALA A 9 3.05 1.90 14.11
C ALA A 9 3.12 1.37 12.66
N ALA A 10 2.79 0.09 12.47
CA ALA A 10 2.94 -0.57 11.17
C ALA A 10 2.28 0.33 10.12
N LYS A 11 3.05 0.81 9.14
CA LYS A 11 2.55 1.77 8.14
C LYS A 11 1.37 1.11 7.42
N ARG A 12 0.20 1.77 7.48
CA ARG A 12 -1.05 1.25 6.88
C ARG A 12 -1.50 2.05 5.67
N SER A 13 -0.78 3.11 5.32
CA SER A 13 -1.11 4.03 4.25
C SER A 13 0.14 4.60 3.61
N TRP A 14 0.10 4.81 2.30
CA TRP A 14 1.22 5.31 1.51
C TRP A 14 0.81 6.54 0.69
N PRO A 15 0.55 7.71 1.32
CA PRO A 15 0.18 8.91 0.57
C PRO A 15 1.30 9.40 -0.37
N GLU A 16 2.56 9.09 -0.05
CA GLU A 16 3.72 9.52 -0.83
C GLU A 16 3.86 8.81 -2.18
N VAL A 17 3.17 7.68 -2.41
CA VAL A 17 3.22 6.97 -3.70
C VAL A 17 2.13 7.42 -4.67
N VAL A 18 1.26 8.34 -4.26
CA VAL A 18 0.25 8.93 -5.16
C VAL A 18 0.96 9.71 -6.27
N GLY A 19 0.58 9.47 -7.51
CA GLY A 19 1.24 10.02 -8.69
C GLY A 19 2.49 9.26 -9.15
N MET A 20 3.02 8.32 -8.36
CA MET A 20 4.09 7.42 -8.82
C MET A 20 3.55 6.38 -9.79
N THR A 21 4.46 5.76 -10.54
CA THR A 21 4.12 4.59 -11.36
C THR A 21 3.72 3.41 -10.48
N MET A 22 2.94 2.48 -11.05
CA MET A 22 2.51 1.28 -10.33
C MET A 22 3.66 0.43 -9.80
N GLU A 23 4.79 0.39 -10.52
CA GLU A 23 5.97 -0.37 -10.12
C GLU A 23 6.71 0.29 -8.94
N GLU A 24 6.92 1.61 -9.00
CA GLU A 24 7.53 2.37 -7.91
C GLU A 24 6.69 2.29 -6.64
N ALA A 25 5.37 2.45 -6.77
CA ALA A 25 4.44 2.33 -5.65
C ALA A 25 4.50 0.93 -5.02
N LYS A 26 4.53 -0.13 -5.83
CA LYS A 26 4.70 -1.51 -5.35
C LYS A 26 6.00 -1.68 -4.58
N ALA A 27 7.12 -1.20 -5.14
CA ALA A 27 8.42 -1.31 -4.50
C ALA A 27 8.48 -0.56 -3.16
N ALA A 28 7.92 0.65 -3.09
CA ALA A 28 7.83 1.43 -1.86
C ALA A 28 6.99 0.74 -0.80
N ILE A 29 5.82 0.21 -1.18
CA ILE A 29 4.93 -0.51 -0.25
C ILE A 29 5.59 -1.79 0.26
N LEU A 30 6.23 -2.59 -0.60
CA LEU A 30 6.93 -3.82 -0.20
C LEU A 30 8.14 -3.55 0.70
N LYS A 31 8.81 -2.42 0.51
CA LYS A 31 9.92 -2.00 1.39
C LYS A 31 9.45 -1.73 2.82
N ASP A 32 8.29 -1.12 2.96
CA ASP A 32 7.70 -0.80 4.27
C ASP A 32 6.92 -1.98 4.89
N LYS A 33 6.27 -2.78 4.04
CA LYS A 33 5.45 -3.94 4.39
C LYS A 33 5.75 -5.12 3.45
N PRO A 34 6.77 -5.94 3.76
CA PRO A 34 7.17 -7.05 2.88
C PRO A 34 6.15 -8.19 2.80
N ASP A 35 5.24 -8.27 3.77
CA ASP A 35 4.11 -9.21 3.79
C ASP A 35 2.83 -8.64 3.13
N ALA A 36 2.93 -7.51 2.41
CA ALA A 36 1.80 -6.89 1.74
C ALA A 36 1.34 -7.71 0.52
N ASP A 37 0.06 -8.07 0.51
CA ASP A 37 -0.63 -8.58 -0.68
C ASP A 37 -1.11 -7.38 -1.52
N ILE A 38 -0.30 -6.99 -2.51
CA ILE A 38 -0.58 -5.80 -3.32
C ILE A 38 -1.51 -6.15 -4.48
N VAL A 39 -2.68 -5.50 -4.51
CA VAL A 39 -3.66 -5.64 -5.58
C VAL A 39 -3.79 -4.31 -6.31
N VAL A 40 -3.57 -4.31 -7.62
CA VAL A 40 -3.77 -3.13 -8.48
C VAL A 40 -5.16 -3.23 -9.11
N LEU A 41 -5.95 -2.17 -8.96
CA LEU A 41 -7.30 -2.08 -9.50
C LEU A 41 -7.47 -0.76 -10.25
N PRO A 42 -8.29 -0.72 -11.31
CA PRO A 42 -8.74 0.55 -11.86
C PRO A 42 -9.60 1.31 -10.85
N VAL A 43 -9.57 2.63 -10.92
CA VAL A 43 -10.41 3.50 -10.08
C VAL A 43 -11.89 3.14 -10.30
N GLY A 44 -12.63 2.97 -9.21
CA GLY A 44 -14.06 2.62 -9.26
C GLY A 44 -14.37 1.15 -9.54
N ALA A 45 -13.37 0.27 -9.63
CA ALA A 45 -13.62 -1.17 -9.77
C ALA A 45 -14.44 -1.72 -8.59
N PRO A 46 -15.45 -2.58 -8.83
CA PRO A 46 -16.17 -3.25 -7.75
C PRO A 46 -15.23 -4.19 -6.98
N MET A 47 -15.28 -4.12 -5.66
CA MET A 47 -14.36 -4.85 -4.78
C MET A 47 -15.14 -5.65 -3.77
N THR A 48 -14.61 -6.82 -3.42
CA THR A 48 -15.08 -7.56 -2.25
C THR A 48 -14.78 -6.76 -0.99
N ARG A 49 -15.76 -6.66 -0.08
CA ARG A 49 -15.62 -5.96 1.22
C ARG A 49 -15.01 -6.86 2.31
N ASP A 50 -14.17 -7.81 1.92
CA ASP A 50 -13.45 -8.64 2.87
C ASP A 50 -12.35 -7.81 3.55
N LEU A 51 -12.13 -8.00 4.85
CA LEU A 51 -11.07 -7.31 5.59
C LEU A 51 -9.83 -8.20 5.60
N ARG A 52 -8.80 -7.81 4.85
CA ARG A 52 -7.51 -8.50 4.87
C ARG A 52 -6.43 -7.57 5.44
N PRO A 53 -5.92 -7.82 6.66
CA PRO A 53 -4.94 -6.94 7.30
C PRO A 53 -3.58 -6.89 6.58
N ASN A 54 -3.35 -7.78 5.62
CA ASN A 54 -2.13 -7.80 4.81
C ASN A 54 -2.34 -7.23 3.40
N ARG A 55 -3.57 -7.01 2.96
CA ARG A 55 -3.82 -6.57 1.59
C ARG A 55 -3.69 -5.06 1.47
N VAL A 56 -3.00 -4.60 0.44
CA VAL A 56 -2.89 -3.18 0.08
C VAL A 56 -3.45 -3.00 -1.33
N ARG A 57 -4.50 -2.21 -1.45
CA ARG A 57 -5.13 -1.91 -2.74
C ARG A 57 -4.53 -0.62 -3.31
N ILE A 58 -4.07 -0.68 -4.55
CA ILE A 58 -3.58 0.47 -5.32
C ILE A 58 -4.59 0.75 -6.43
N PHE A 59 -5.11 1.97 -6.49
CA PHE A 59 -6.02 2.39 -7.54
C PHE A 59 -5.31 3.23 -8.59
N GLY A 60 -5.51 2.90 -9.86
CA GLY A 60 -5.05 3.73 -10.97
C GLY A 60 -4.87 2.95 -12.27
N SER A 61 -4.22 3.56 -13.24
CA SER A 61 -3.98 2.98 -14.57
C SER A 61 -2.49 3.05 -14.92
N ALA A 62 -1.98 4.24 -15.24
CA ALA A 62 -0.54 4.47 -15.44
C ALA A 62 0.18 4.82 -14.12
N THR A 63 -0.48 5.62 -13.29
CA THR A 63 0.01 6.08 -11.99
C THR A 63 -1.03 5.87 -10.92
N VAL A 64 -0.58 5.91 -9.67
CA VAL A 64 -1.44 5.79 -8.49
C VAL A 64 -2.35 7.02 -8.40
N ALA A 65 -3.65 6.79 -8.49
CA ALA A 65 -4.68 7.82 -8.42
C ALA A 65 -5.13 8.10 -6.97
N GLU A 66 -5.05 7.10 -6.08
CA GLU A 66 -5.51 7.20 -4.70
C GLU A 66 -4.48 6.65 -3.71
N THR A 67 -4.45 7.19 -2.49
CA THR A 67 -3.58 6.72 -1.42
C THR A 67 -3.82 5.23 -1.12
N PRO A 68 -2.84 4.35 -1.37
CA PRO A 68 -2.95 2.94 -1.03
C PRO A 68 -3.05 2.77 0.47
N ARG A 69 -3.95 1.88 0.89
CA ARG A 69 -4.24 1.60 2.30
C ARG A 69 -4.41 0.10 2.52
N VAL A 70 -4.08 -0.33 3.73
CA VAL A 70 -4.35 -1.71 4.17
C VAL A 70 -5.86 -1.92 4.28
N GLY A 71 -6.38 -2.98 3.65
CA GLY A 71 -7.79 -3.38 3.69
C GLY A 71 -8.20 -4.41 2.65
#